data_AF-A0A965L925-F1
#
_entry.id   AF-A0A965L925-F1
#
_cell.length_a   1.000
_cell.length_b   1.000
_cell.length_c   1.000
_cell.angle_alpha   90.00
_cell.angle_beta   90.00
_cell.angle_gamma   90.00
#
_symmetry.space_group_name_H-M   'P 1'
#
loop_
_entity.id
_entity.type
_entity.pdbx_description
1 polymer ?
#
loop_
_entity_poly.entity_id
_entity_poly.type
_entity_poly.pdbx_seq_one_letter_code
_entity_poly.pdbx_strand_id
1 'polypeptide(L)' 'MAKKSMKLGGGGRFAKLEKSLKGKVSDPAAVAASIGRKKYGKAKFQKMAAAGKKRTSKKGK' A
#
# COMPACT_ATOMS: atom_id res chain seq x y z
N MET A 1 -4.31 -6.29 15.74
CA MET A 1 -4.24 -5.64 14.41
C MET A 1 -2.88 -4.95 14.23
N ALA A 2 -1.93 -5.55 13.51
CA ALA A 2 -0.59 -4.96 13.35
C ALA A 2 -0.68 -3.62 12.57
N LYS A 3 -0.36 -2.51 13.25
CA LYS A 3 -0.39 -1.16 12.68
C LYS A 3 0.63 -1.10 11.53
N LYS A 4 0.16 -1.12 10.28
CA LYS A 4 1.04 -0.97 9.09
C LYS A 4 1.88 0.30 9.26
N SER A 5 3.20 0.19 9.10
CA SER A 5 4.12 1.30 9.37
C SER A 5 3.83 2.49 8.43
N MET A 6 3.83 3.71 8.99
CA MET A 6 3.69 4.95 8.22
C MET A 6 4.98 5.36 7.50
N LYS A 7 6.09 4.66 7.73
CA LYS A 7 7.33 4.86 6.97
C LYS A 7 7.09 4.62 5.47
N LEU A 8 7.84 5.33 4.63
CA LEU A 8 7.88 5.08 3.20
C LEU A 8 8.18 3.58 2.95
N GLY A 9 7.37 2.91 2.14
CA GLY A 9 7.48 1.47 1.89
C GLY A 9 6.91 0.54 2.96
N GLY A 10 6.25 1.07 3.99
CA GLY A 10 5.57 0.30 5.05
C GLY A 10 4.10 -0.07 4.75
N GLY A 11 3.54 0.43 3.65
CA GLY A 11 2.15 0.17 3.23
C GLY A 11 1.08 0.88 4.07
N GLY A 12 1.43 1.48 5.22
CA GLY A 12 0.46 2.15 6.10
C GLY A 12 -0.14 3.42 5.50
N ARG A 13 0.64 4.17 4.70
CA ARG A 13 0.15 5.37 3.99
C ARG A 13 -0.90 5.02 2.95
N PHE A 14 -0.68 3.94 2.18
CA PHE A 14 -1.62 3.45 1.17
C PHE A 14 -2.87 2.84 1.81
N ALA A 15 -2.73 2.08 2.89
CA ALA A 15 -3.87 1.52 3.61
C ALA A 15 -4.77 2.60 4.24
N LYS A 16 -4.18 3.72 4.70
CA LYS A 16 -4.96 4.88 5.18
C LYS A 16 -5.71 5.55 4.03
N LEU A 17 -5.06 5.73 2.88
CA LEU A 17 -5.68 6.29 1.69
C LEU A 17 -6.86 5.44 1.21
N GLU A 18 -6.67 4.12 1.10
CA GLU A 18 -7.72 3.17 0.73
C GLU A 18 -8.92 3.24 1.69
N LYS A 19 -8.68 3.32 3.00
CA LYS A 19 -9.74 3.51 4.00
C LYS A 19 -10.51 4.82 3.80
N SER A 20 -9.82 5.92 3.49
CA SER A 20 -10.46 7.22 3.24
C SER A 20 -11.23 7.27 1.91
N LEU A 21 -10.89 6.37 0.98
CA LEU A 21 -11.56 6.21 -0.32
C LEU A 21 -12.72 5.20 -0.27
N LYS A 22 -12.81 4.39 0.79
CA LYS A 22 -13.87 3.40 0.97
C LYS A 22 -15.22 4.10 1.04
N GLY A 23 -16.13 3.75 0.13
CA GLY A 23 -17.45 4.39 -0.02
C GLY A 23 -17.47 5.64 -0.89
N LYS A 24 -16.31 6.11 -1.40
CA LYS A 24 -16.22 7.22 -2.36
C LYS A 24 -15.92 6.77 -3.79
N VAL A 25 -15.34 5.57 -3.93
CA VAL A 25 -14.96 4.98 -5.22
C VAL A 25 -15.28 3.49 -5.22
N SER A 26 -15.56 2.94 -6.40
CA SER A 26 -15.91 1.52 -6.58
C SER A 26 -14.75 0.59 -6.22
N ASP A 27 -13.51 1.00 -6.51
CA ASP A 27 -12.30 0.26 -6.13
C ASP A 27 -11.25 1.18 -5.50
N PRO A 28 -11.26 1.34 -4.16
CA PRO A 28 -10.31 2.19 -3.46
C PRO A 28 -8.87 1.66 -3.52
N ALA A 29 -8.68 0.36 -3.72
CA ALA A 29 -7.35 -0.24 -3.81
C ALA A 29 -6.70 0.08 -5.17
N ALA A 30 -7.47 -0.01 -6.26
CA ALA A 30 -7.02 0.40 -7.59
C ALA A 30 -6.64 1.89 -7.63
N VAL A 31 -7.47 2.75 -7.02
CA VAL A 31 -7.19 4.19 -6.94
C VAL A 31 -5.92 4.47 -6.12
N ALA A 32 -5.77 3.81 -4.96
CA ALA A 32 -4.56 3.95 -4.15
C ALA A 32 -3.29 3.46 -4.89
N ALA A 33 -3.39 2.39 -5.68
CA ALA A 33 -2.30 1.89 -6.50
C ALA A 33 -1.94 2.84 -7.66
N SER A 34 -2.94 3.44 -8.31
CA SER A 34 -2.74 4.45 -9.36
C SER A 34 -2.01 5.69 -8.81
N ILE A 35 -2.46 6.21 -7.67
CA ILE A 35 -1.81 7.33 -6.96
C ILE A 35 -0.38 6.95 -6.56
N GLY A 36 -0.16 5.72 -6.05
CA GLY A 36 1.16 5.24 -5.68
C GLY A 36 2.13 5.14 -6.86
N ARG A 37 1.66 4.63 -8.01
CA ARG A 37 2.45 4.58 -9.25
C ARG A 37 2.75 5.98 -9.78
N LYS A 38 1.79 6.91 -9.74
CA LYS A 38 1.98 8.30 -10.17
C LYS A 38 2.98 9.05 -9.27
N LYS A 39 2.89 8.86 -7.95
CA LYS A 39 3.73 9.59 -6.98
C LYS A 39 5.17 9.07 -6.87
N TYR A 40 5.36 7.76 -6.93
CA TYR A 40 6.68 7.14 -6.70
C TYR A 40 7.29 6.52 -7.95
N GLY A 41 6.53 6.40 -9.03
CA GLY A 41 6.91 5.67 -10.24
C GLY A 41 6.72 4.15 -10.10
N LYS A 42 6.66 3.46 -11.25
CA LYS A 42 6.46 2.00 -11.34
C LYS A 42 7.50 1.23 -10.53
N ALA A 43 8.79 1.57 -10.68
CA ALA A 43 9.89 0.84 -10.05
C ALA A 43 9.86 0.94 -8.51
N LYS A 44 9.74 2.14 -7.94
CA LYS A 44 9.70 2.31 -6.47
C LYS A 44 8.40 1.75 -5.89
N PHE A 45 7.26 1.93 -6.56
CA PHE A 45 5.99 1.36 -6.10
C PHE A 45 6.05 -0.17 -6.03
N GLN A 46 6.54 -0.83 -7.07
CA GLN A 46 6.69 -2.29 -7.07
C GLN A 46 7.68 -2.78 -6.02
N LYS A 47 8.83 -2.09 -5.83
CA LYS A 47 9.78 -2.41 -4.74
C LYS A 47 9.10 -2.35 -3.37
N MET A 48 8.30 -1.31 -3.10
CA MET A 48 7.56 -1.17 -1.85
C MET A 48 6.48 -2.25 -1.68
N ALA A 49 5.76 -2.59 -2.75
CA ALA A 49 4.75 -3.64 -2.74
C ALA A 49 5.37 -5.03 -2.50
N ALA A 50 6.48 -5.33 -3.18
CA ALA A 50 7.24 -6.56 -2.99
C ALA A 50 7.80 -6.67 -1.56
N ALA A 51 8.33 -5.58 -1.00
CA ALA A 51 8.76 -5.53 0.39
C ALA A 51 7.59 -5.76 1.37
N GLY A 52 6.41 -5.22 1.07
CA GLY A 52 5.17 -5.51 1.81
C GLY A 52 4.80 -6.99 1.76
N LYS A 53 4.81 -7.60 0.57
CA LYS A 53 4.56 -9.04 0.37
C LYS A 53 5.55 -9.91 1.15
N LYS A 54 6.85 -9.61 1.07
CA LYS A 54 7.91 -10.33 1.81
C LYS A 54 7.73 -10.24 3.33
N ARG A 55 7.29 -9.10 3.85
CA ARG A 55 7.03 -8.94 5.29
C ARG A 55 5.81 -9.73 5.76
N THR A 56 4.74 -9.79 4.96
CA THR A 56 3.57 -10.59 5.32
C THR A 56 3.84 -12.08 5.21
N SER A 57 4.64 -12.53 4.23
CA SER A 57 5.01 -13.95 4.10
C SER A 57 5.94 -14.41 5.22
N LYS A 58 6.82 -13.53 5.73
CA LYS A 58 7.72 -13.84 6.85
C LYS A 58 7.02 -13.83 8.21
N LYS A 59 5.83 -13.22 8.32
CA LYS A 59 5.05 -13.16 9.57
C LYS A 59 4.06 -14.33 9.73
N GLY A 60 3.95 -15.19 8.72
CA GLY A 60 3.13 -16.40 8.72
C GLY A 60 3.94 -17.71 8.75
N LYS A 61 5.24 -17.64 9.05
CA LYS A 61 6.08 -18.79 9.42
C LYS A 61 6.43 -18.69 10.89
#